data_AF-A0A7C9KD86-F1
#
_entry.id   AF-A0A7C9KD86-F1
#
_cell.length_a   1.000
_cell.length_b   1.000
_cell.length_c   1.000
_cell.angle_alpha   90.00
_cell.angle_beta   90.00
_cell.angle_gamma   90.00
#
_symmetry.space_group_name_H-M   'P 1'
#
loop_
_entity.id
_entity.type
_entity.pdbx_description
1 polymer ?
#
loop_
_entity_poly.entity_id
_entity_poly.type
_entity_poly.pdbx_seq_one_letter_code
_entity_poly.pdbx_strand_id
1 'polypeptide(L)'
;MNTVRPVVFNPAVGFVASQFGKPAFDRRLSDKILAAHNHAYAIGDVGLAAQLMAQLERTEEAEREAYRRKSSGSFGSYSPRQSSAVAHGRLWQAYVDARNAYNALSLQAGAPSARVVRAATEMKRCYAKWALA
;
A
#
# COMPACT_ATOMS: atom_id res chain seq x y z
N MET A 1 -0.69 35.74 26.78
CA MET A 1 -1.13 34.56 27.55
C MET A 1 -2.07 33.76 26.66
N ASN A 2 -1.64 32.61 26.13
CA ASN A 2 -2.44 31.77 25.23
C ASN A 2 -3.19 30.70 26.02
N THR A 3 -4.52 30.79 26.05
CA THR A 3 -5.40 29.78 26.64
C THR A 3 -5.55 28.59 25.70
N VAL A 4 -4.93 27.46 26.05
CA VAL A 4 -5.16 26.17 25.40
C VAL A 4 -6.54 25.66 25.84
N ARG A 5 -7.49 25.51 24.90
CA ARG A 5 -8.79 24.91 25.18
C ARG A 5 -8.63 23.40 25.41
N PRO A 6 -9.25 22.81 26.45
CA PRO A 6 -9.19 21.37 26.66
C PRO A 6 -9.95 20.64 25.55
N VAL A 7 -9.34 19.58 25.02
CA VAL A 7 -9.99 18.66 24.08
C VAL A 7 -11.06 17.90 24.87
N VAL A 8 -12.32 18.22 24.62
CA VAL A 8 -13.46 17.50 25.23
C VAL A 8 -13.55 16.13 24.58
N PHE A 9 -13.25 15.09 25.35
CA PHE A 9 -13.41 13.70 24.92
C PHE A 9 -14.90 13.38 24.80
N ASN A 10 -15.40 13.23 23.58
CA ASN A 10 -16.81 12.88 23.34
C ASN A 10 -17.01 11.36 23.49
N PRO A 11 -17.72 10.89 24.54
CA PRO A 11 -17.89 9.46 24.81
C PRO A 11 -18.71 8.73 23.74
N ALA A 12 -19.48 9.44 22.90
CA ALA A 12 -20.23 8.85 21.80
C ALA A 12 -19.32 8.23 20.72
N VAL A 13 -18.11 8.77 20.54
CA VAL A 13 -17.13 8.25 19.56
C VAL A 13 -16.55 6.90 20.01
N GLY A 14 -16.43 6.68 21.34
CA GLY A 14 -15.97 5.42 21.91
C GLY A 14 -16.97 4.28 21.74
N PHE A 15 -18.28 4.59 21.79
CA PHE A 15 -19.36 3.60 21.68
C PHE A 15 -19.56 3.09 20.25
N VAL A 16 -19.44 3.96 19.23
CA VAL A 16 -19.52 3.53 17.82
C VAL A 16 -18.35 2.62 17.44
N ALA A 17 -17.16 2.89 17.97
CA ALA A 17 -15.97 2.10 17.71
C ALA A 17 -16.02 0.67 18.29
N SER A 18 -16.77 0.45 19.37
CA SER A 18 -16.92 -0.88 19.98
C SER A 18 -17.98 -1.76 19.32
N GLN A 19 -19.00 -1.16 18.67
CA GLN A 19 -20.07 -1.91 18.00
C GLN A 19 -19.84 -2.19 16.51
N PHE A 20 -19.03 -1.38 15.80
CA PHE A 20 -18.91 -1.47 14.33
C PHE A 20 -17.50 -1.78 13.81
N GLY A 21 -16.53 -2.03 14.69
CA GLY A 21 -15.11 -2.05 14.32
C GLY A 21 -14.57 -0.64 14.07
N LYS A 22 -13.24 -0.48 14.08
CA LYS A 22 -12.58 0.84 14.00
C LYS A 22 -13.08 1.66 12.79
N PRO A 23 -13.19 3.01 12.92
CA PRO A 23 -13.61 3.87 11.82
C PRO A 23 -12.64 3.78 10.63
N ALA A 24 -13.17 3.86 9.41
CA ALA A 24 -12.47 3.79 8.12
C ALA A 24 -11.38 4.88 7.89
N PHE A 25 -11.08 5.70 8.90
CA PHE A 25 -10.09 6.78 8.85
C PHE A 25 -8.65 6.25 8.72
N ASP A 26 -8.24 5.22 9.46
CA ASP A 26 -6.88 4.67 9.39
C ASP A 26 -6.61 4.04 8.01
N ARG A 27 -7.58 3.29 7.47
CA ARG A 27 -7.54 2.74 6.10
C ARG A 27 -7.26 3.83 5.06
N ARG A 28 -7.84 5.01 5.26
CA ARG A 28 -7.75 6.12 4.32
C ARG A 28 -6.33 6.68 4.19
N LEU A 29 -5.47 6.55 5.20
CA LEU A 29 -4.10 7.06 5.12
C LEU A 29 -3.21 6.10 4.32
N SER A 30 -3.22 4.80 4.66
CA SER A 30 -2.47 3.77 3.94
C SER A 30 -2.84 3.71 2.45
N ASP A 31 -4.14 3.81 2.13
CA ASP A 31 -4.60 3.80 0.74
C ASP A 31 -4.16 5.05 -0.04
N LYS A 32 -4.09 6.23 0.61
CA LYS A 32 -3.57 7.47 -0.01
C LYS A 32 -2.07 7.39 -0.26
N ILE A 33 -1.30 6.90 0.71
CA ILE A 33 0.15 6.74 0.57
C ILE A 33 0.43 5.73 -0.55
N LEU A 34 -0.32 4.62 -0.61
CA LEU A 34 -0.22 3.64 -1.69
C LEU A 34 -0.53 4.26 -3.07
N ALA A 35 -1.60 5.05 -3.18
CA ALA A 35 -1.94 5.72 -4.44
C ALA A 35 -0.84 6.70 -4.88
N ALA A 36 -0.31 7.50 -3.95
CA ALA A 36 0.80 8.42 -4.23
C ALA A 36 2.09 7.67 -4.61
N HIS A 37 2.38 6.57 -3.92
CA HIS A 37 3.52 5.70 -4.21
C HIS A 37 3.41 5.14 -5.64
N ASN A 38 2.25 4.59 -5.99
CA ASN A 38 2.03 4.01 -7.31
C ASN A 38 2.22 5.05 -8.42
N HIS A 39 1.69 6.26 -8.21
CA HIS A 39 1.86 7.37 -9.14
C HIS A 39 3.33 7.78 -9.29
N ALA A 40 4.03 8.04 -8.18
CA ALA A 40 5.45 8.43 -8.19
C ALA A 40 6.33 7.40 -8.92
N TYR A 41 6.11 6.11 -8.64
CA TYR A 41 6.86 5.05 -9.29
C TYR A 41 6.54 4.94 -10.79
N ALA A 42 5.28 5.14 -11.18
CA ALA A 42 4.86 5.07 -12.58
C ALA A 42 5.47 6.16 -13.46
N ILE A 43 5.69 7.35 -12.90
CA ILE A 43 6.32 8.49 -13.58
C ILE A 43 7.86 8.47 -13.50
N GLY A 44 8.44 7.47 -12.82
CA GLY A 44 9.89 7.30 -12.69
C GLY A 44 10.55 8.09 -11.56
N ASP A 45 9.79 8.73 -10.68
CA ASP A 45 10.34 9.36 -9.47
C ASP A 45 10.59 8.31 -8.37
N VAL A 46 11.67 7.55 -8.57
CA VAL A 46 12.05 6.44 -7.68
C VAL A 46 12.42 6.94 -6.27
N GLY A 47 12.99 8.15 -6.17
CA GLY A 47 13.36 8.77 -4.90
C GLY A 47 12.14 9.05 -4.02
N LEU A 48 11.13 9.72 -4.58
CA LEU A 48 9.87 9.97 -3.89
C LEU A 48 9.13 8.65 -3.61
N ALA A 49 9.09 7.73 -4.58
CA ALA A 49 8.43 6.45 -4.40
C ALA A 49 9.02 5.64 -3.23
N ALA A 50 10.35 5.66 -3.07
CA ALA A 50 11.03 4.99 -1.95
C ALA A 50 10.67 5.61 -0.59
N GLN A 51 10.61 6.95 -0.52
CA GLN A 51 10.19 7.64 0.70
C GLN A 51 8.74 7.31 1.08
N LEU A 52 7.84 7.29 0.08
CA LEU A 52 6.44 6.92 0.28
C LEU A 52 6.28 5.46 0.71
N MET A 53 7.08 4.54 0.17
CA MET A 53 7.09 3.14 0.60
C MET A 53 7.52 3.01 2.07
N ALA A 54 8.60 3.68 2.46
CA ALA A 54 9.05 3.67 3.85
C ALA A 54 8.01 4.27 4.80
N GLN A 55 7.26 5.29 4.37
CA GLN A 55 6.18 5.88 5.15
C GLN A 55 4.96 4.94 5.24
N LEU A 56 4.65 4.21 4.17
CA LEU A 56 3.60 3.20 4.16
C LEU A 56 3.91 2.06 5.14
N GLU A 57 5.14 1.56 5.15
CA GLU A 57 5.61 0.53 6.08
C GLU A 57 5.48 0.97 7.54
N ARG A 58 5.89 2.22 7.85
CA ARG A 58 5.72 2.79 9.20
C ARG A 58 4.25 2.92 9.59
N THR A 59 3.39 3.31 8.64
CA THR A 59 1.95 3.48 8.89
C THR A 59 1.30 2.13 9.19
N GLU A 60 1.57 1.09 8.38
CA GLU A 60 1.07 -0.25 8.64
C GLU A 60 1.61 -0.83 9.96
N GLU A 61 2.88 -0.59 10.31
CA GLU A 61 3.41 -1.06 11.58
C GLU A 61 2.76 -0.37 12.77
N ALA A 62 2.57 0.95 12.71
CA ALA A 62 1.86 1.69 13.76
C ALA A 62 0.41 1.18 13.94
N GLU A 63 -0.28 0.85 12.83
CA GLU A 63 -1.60 0.22 12.87
C GLU A 63 -1.56 -1.16 13.55
N ARG A 64 -0.56 -2.00 13.21
CA ARG A 64 -0.34 -3.32 13.85
C ARG A 64 -0.03 -3.21 15.33
N GLU A 65 0.83 -2.29 15.74
CA GLU A 65 1.16 -2.06 17.16
C GLU A 65 -0.03 -1.53 17.96
N ALA A 66 -0.77 -0.57 17.40
CA ALA A 66 -1.99 -0.07 18.01
C ALA A 66 -3.04 -1.18 18.15
N TYR A 67 -3.05 -2.14 17.23
CA TYR A 67 -3.89 -3.33 17.34
C TYR A 67 -3.42 -4.25 18.48
N ARG A 68 -2.13 -4.63 18.49
CA ARG A 68 -1.54 -5.50 19.52
C ARG A 68 -1.80 -4.98 20.93
N ARG A 69 -1.70 -3.67 21.14
CA ARG A 69 -1.98 -3.01 22.42
C ARG A 69 -3.46 -3.05 22.84
N LYS A 70 -4.40 -3.11 21.88
CA LYS A 70 -5.84 -3.15 22.16
C LYS A 70 -6.37 -4.58 22.35
N SER A 71 -5.71 -5.56 21.76
CA SER A 71 -6.10 -6.98 21.79
C SER A 71 -5.60 -7.74 23.03
N SER A 72 -4.81 -7.10 23.90
CA SER A 72 -4.42 -7.65 25.20
C SER A 72 -5.56 -7.74 26.24
N GLY A 73 -6.77 -7.25 25.94
CA GLY A 73 -7.92 -7.25 26.86
C GLY A 73 -9.22 -7.91 26.38
N SER A 74 -9.34 -8.29 25.10
CA SER A 74 -10.53 -9.00 24.60
C SER A 74 -10.24 -9.59 23.22
N PHE A 75 -10.77 -10.79 22.97
CA PHE A 75 -10.60 -11.69 21.82
C PHE A 75 -11.20 -11.11 20.51
N GLY A 76 -10.84 -9.87 20.15
CA GLY A 76 -11.11 -9.34 18.82
C GLY A 76 -10.18 -10.04 17.82
N SER A 77 -10.74 -10.69 16.82
CA SER A 77 -9.98 -11.24 15.69
C SER A 77 -9.50 -10.08 14.83
N TYR A 78 -8.18 -9.82 14.85
CA TYR A 78 -7.56 -9.14 13.71
C TYR A 78 -7.65 -10.16 12.60
N SER A 79 -8.46 -9.90 11.59
CA SER A 79 -8.14 -10.46 10.29
C SER A 79 -7.05 -9.53 9.76
N PRO A 80 -5.76 -9.96 9.72
CA PRO A 80 -4.80 -9.26 8.88
C PRO A 80 -5.47 -9.11 7.53
N ARG A 81 -5.43 -7.90 6.94
CA ARG A 81 -5.88 -7.75 5.54
C ARG A 81 -5.29 -8.95 4.77
N GLN A 82 -6.12 -9.69 4.03
CA GLN A 82 -5.62 -10.79 3.20
C GLN A 82 -4.48 -10.34 2.28
N SER A 83 -4.37 -9.03 2.02
CA SER A 83 -3.21 -8.38 1.40
C SER A 83 -2.88 -7.01 2.05
N SER A 84 -1.61 -6.81 2.42
CA SER A 84 -1.11 -5.54 3.00
C SER A 84 -0.91 -4.48 1.91
N ALA A 85 -1.13 -3.20 2.21
CA ALA A 85 -0.89 -2.11 1.27
C ALA A 85 0.59 -2.04 0.84
N VAL A 86 1.52 -2.38 1.74
CA VAL A 86 2.95 -2.56 1.40
C VAL A 86 3.12 -3.68 0.37
N ALA A 87 2.45 -4.82 0.55
CA ALA A 87 2.49 -5.92 -0.41
C ALA A 87 1.96 -5.50 -1.78
N HIS A 88 0.83 -4.78 -1.84
CA HIS A 88 0.31 -4.21 -3.07
C HIS A 88 1.30 -3.26 -3.75
N GLY A 89 1.95 -2.38 -3.00
CA GLY A 89 2.92 -1.44 -3.55
C GLY A 89 4.14 -2.15 -4.15
N ARG A 90 4.63 -3.22 -3.51
CA ARG A 90 5.73 -4.05 -4.06
C ARG A 90 5.32 -4.80 -5.32
N LEU A 91 4.10 -5.33 -5.37
CA LEU A 91 3.56 -5.98 -6.56
C LEU A 91 3.39 -5.00 -7.72
N TRP A 92 2.97 -3.76 -7.43
CA TRP A 92 2.90 -2.68 -8.41
C TRP A 92 4.28 -2.36 -9.00
N GLN A 93 5.31 -2.20 -8.16
CA GLN A 93 6.69 -1.97 -8.62
C GLN A 93 7.15 -3.08 -9.57
N ALA A 94 6.97 -4.35 -9.17
CA ALA A 94 7.36 -5.49 -10.00
C ALA A 94 6.66 -5.51 -11.36
N TYR A 95 5.39 -5.08 -11.41
CA TYR A 95 4.68 -4.91 -12.68
C TYR A 95 5.26 -3.76 -13.52
N VAL A 96 5.50 -2.59 -12.92
CA VAL A 96 6.07 -1.43 -13.64
C VAL A 96 7.46 -1.75 -14.19
N ASP A 97 8.30 -2.46 -13.42
CA ASP A 97 9.61 -2.92 -13.87
C ASP A 97 9.51 -3.87 -15.06
N ALA A 98 8.62 -4.87 -14.97
CA ALA A 98 8.40 -5.80 -16.08
C ALA A 98 7.84 -5.10 -17.34
N ARG A 99 6.96 -4.10 -17.15
CA ARG A 99 6.44 -3.25 -18.24
C ARG A 99 7.56 -2.44 -18.89
N ASN A 100 8.40 -1.79 -18.08
CA ASN A 100 9.50 -0.99 -18.59
C ASN A 100 10.52 -1.86 -19.34
N ALA A 101 10.81 -3.06 -18.85
CA ALA A 101 11.67 -4.04 -19.53
C ALA A 101 11.08 -4.52 -20.87
N TYR A 102 9.77 -4.82 -20.91
CA TYR A 102 9.06 -5.16 -22.14
C TYR A 102 9.09 -4.02 -23.15
N ASN A 103 8.82 -2.78 -22.71
CA ASN A 103 8.84 -1.61 -23.58
C ASN A 103 10.24 -1.35 -24.15
N ALA A 104 11.28 -1.41 -23.32
CA ALA A 104 12.66 -1.25 -23.75
C ALA A 104 13.06 -2.27 -24.82
N LEU A 105 12.69 -3.55 -24.62
CA LEU A 105 12.94 -4.61 -25.61
C LEU A 105 12.12 -4.44 -26.89
N SER A 106 10.86 -4.02 -26.79
CA SER A 106 9.97 -3.86 -27.94
C SER A 106 10.38 -2.69 -28.83
N LEU A 107 11.06 -1.69 -28.28
CA LEU A 107 11.60 -0.54 -29.00
C LEU A 107 13.00 -0.80 -29.58
N GLN A 108 13.68 -1.88 -29.15
CA GLN A 108 15.01 -2.21 -29.64
C GLN A 108 14.94 -2.85 -31.04
N ALA A 109 15.56 -2.20 -32.02
CA ALA A 109 15.69 -2.74 -33.37
C ALA A 109 16.45 -4.09 -33.36
N GLY A 110 15.90 -5.09 -34.04
CA GLY A 110 16.49 -6.43 -34.11
C GLY A 110 16.37 -7.26 -32.82
N ALA A 111 15.56 -6.84 -31.84
CA ALA A 111 15.30 -7.65 -30.66
C ALA A 111 14.72 -9.03 -31.05
N PRO A 112 15.28 -10.14 -30.56
CA PRO A 112 14.76 -11.47 -30.87
C PRO A 112 13.32 -11.63 -30.40
N SER A 113 12.41 -12.07 -31.29
CA SER A 113 10.99 -12.22 -30.98
C SER A 113 10.72 -13.07 -29.73
N ALA A 114 11.50 -14.13 -29.52
CA ALA A 114 11.41 -14.97 -28.32
C ALA A 114 11.67 -14.19 -27.01
N ARG A 115 12.60 -13.22 -27.02
CA ARG A 115 12.89 -12.37 -25.86
C ARG A 115 11.75 -11.40 -25.58
N VAL A 116 11.18 -10.80 -26.63
CA VAL A 116 10.02 -9.90 -26.52
C VAL A 116 8.80 -10.65 -25.96
N VAL A 117 8.51 -11.86 -26.48
CA VAL A 117 7.43 -12.72 -25.97
C VAL A 117 7.64 -13.07 -24.51
N ARG A 118 8.85 -13.45 -24.11
CA ARG A 118 9.17 -13.76 -22.70
C ARG A 118 8.94 -12.54 -21.80
N ALA A 119 9.38 -11.35 -22.20
CA ALA A 119 9.17 -10.12 -21.44
C ALA A 119 7.68 -9.76 -21.32
N ALA A 120 6.92 -9.92 -22.41
CA ALA A 120 5.47 -9.71 -22.41
C ALA A 120 4.74 -10.68 -21.46
N THR A 121 5.15 -11.95 -21.44
CA THR A 121 4.60 -12.97 -20.53
C THR A 121 4.88 -12.63 -19.07
N GLU A 122 6.11 -12.20 -18.75
CA GLU A 122 6.45 -11.80 -17.38
C GLU A 122 5.68 -10.55 -16.95
N MET A 123 5.56 -9.54 -17.82
CA MET A 123 4.72 -8.36 -17.57
C MET A 123 3.27 -8.75 -17.24
N LYS A 124 2.65 -9.62 -18.04
CA LYS A 124 1.29 -10.12 -17.80
C LYS A 124 1.18 -10.88 -16.47
N ARG A 125 2.18 -11.69 -16.14
CA ARG A 125 2.24 -12.43 -14.88
C ARG A 125 2.33 -11.49 -13.67
N CYS A 126 3.18 -10.48 -13.72
CA CYS A 126 3.28 -9.48 -12.65
C CYS A 126 1.97 -8.70 -12.49
N TYR A 127 1.34 -8.29 -13.61
CA TYR A 127 0.04 -7.64 -13.60
C TYR A 127 -1.03 -8.52 -12.92
N ALA A 128 -1.11 -9.80 -13.30
CA ALA A 128 -2.08 -10.72 -12.71
C ALA A 128 -1.89 -10.89 -11.19
N LYS A 129 -0.63 -11.00 -10.72
CA LYS A 129 -0.33 -11.05 -9.29
C LYS A 129 -0.75 -9.78 -8.55
N TRP A 130 -0.51 -8.61 -9.15
CA TRP A 130 -0.89 -7.34 -8.54
C TRP A 130 -2.41 -7.13 -8.52
N ALA A 131 -3.11 -7.47 -9.60
CA ALA A 131 -4.54 -7.26 -9.75
C ALA A 131 -5.41 -8.23 -8.93
N LEU A 132 -4.86 -9.40 -8.56
CA LEU A 132 -5.55 -10.42 -7.77
C LEU A 132 -5.12 -10.46 -6.29
N ALA A 133 -4.17 -9.61 -5.89
CA ALA A 133 -3.82 -9.38 -4.49
C ALA A 133 -4.94 -8.60 -3.79
#